data_AF-A0A455U843-F1
#
_entry.id   AF-A0A455U843-F1
#
_cell.length_a   1.000
_cell.length_b   1.000
_cell.length_c   1.000
_cell.angle_alpha   90.00
_cell.angle_beta   90.00
_cell.angle_gamma   90.00
#
_symmetry.space_group_name_H-M   'P 1'
#
loop_
_entity.id
_entity.type
_entity.pdbx_description
1 polymer ?
#
loop_
_entity_poly.entity_id
_entity_poly.type
_entity_poly.pdbx_seq_one_letter_code
_entity_poly.pdbx_strand_id
1 'polypeptide(L)' 'MGSVIRIARNARVAQLVDADQDVKTILQSMLSYAVAGSQYTEAGKSGAWDGTSTFFEWGTGRFPLALQNPWSLS' A
#
# COMPACT_ATOMS: atom_id res chain seq x y z
N MET A 1 22.06 3.01 11.27
CA MET A 1 22.17 3.07 9.81
C MET A 1 20.82 3.53 9.27
N GLY A 2 20.72 4.67 8.58
CA GLY A 2 19.48 5.07 7.94
C GLY A 2 19.50 4.67 6.46
N SER A 3 18.47 4.01 5.98
CA SER A 3 18.29 3.74 4.54
C SER A 3 17.58 4.93 3.90
N VAL A 4 18.13 5.44 2.80
CA VAL A 4 17.50 6.53 2.03
C VAL A 4 16.44 5.93 1.12
N ILE A 5 15.17 6.23 1.40
CA ILE A 5 14.04 5.80 0.59
C ILE A 5 13.72 6.91 -0.43
N ARG A 6 13.69 6.57 -1.72
CA ARG A 6 13.32 7.49 -2.79
C ARG A 6 11.86 7.29 -3.15
N ILE A 7 11.09 8.38 -3.13
CA ILE A 7 9.68 8.36 -3.52
C ILE A 7 9.47 9.35 -4.67
N ALA A 8 9.10 8.82 -5.84
CA ALA A 8 8.61 9.63 -6.95
C ALA A 8 7.11 9.88 -6.76
N ARG A 9 6.62 11.09 -7.05
CA ARG A 9 5.20 11.41 -6.90
C ARG A 9 4.69 12.32 -8.00
N ASN A 10 3.41 12.16 -8.34
CA ASN A 10 2.62 13.11 -9.12
C ASN A 10 1.36 13.51 -8.33
N ALA A 11 0.43 14.24 -8.95
CA ALA A 11 -0.77 14.75 -8.29
C ALA A 11 -1.72 13.68 -7.70
N ARG A 12 -1.56 12.39 -8.05
CA ARG A 12 -2.46 11.31 -7.61
C ARG A 12 -1.74 10.10 -7.00
N VAL A 13 -0.53 9.81 -7.46
CA VAL A 13 0.19 8.56 -7.16
C VAL A 13 1.58 8.89 -6.63
N ALA A 14 1.97 8.18 -5.57
CA ALA A 14 3.33 8.07 -5.09
C ALA A 14 3.89 6.68 -5.45
N GLN A 15 5.18 6.59 -5.71
CA GLN A 15 5.86 5.37 -6.11
C GLN A 15 7.22 5.26 -5.42
N LEU A 16 7.48 4.11 -4.81
CA LEU A 16 8.81 3.75 -4.32
C LEU A 16 9.75 3.51 -5.50
N VAL A 17 10.89 4.19 -5.51
CA VAL A 17 11.95 4.01 -6.51
C VAL A 17 13.11 3.28 -5.85
N ASP A 18 13.54 2.18 -6.46
CA ASP A 18 14.67 1.35 -6.01
C ASP A 18 14.58 0.91 -4.53
N ALA A 19 13.36 0.71 -4.01
CA ALA A 19 13.15 0.32 -2.62
C ALA A 19 13.33 -1.19 -2.40
N ASP A 20 14.02 -1.52 -1.31
CA ASP A 20 14.24 -2.89 -0.85
C ASP A 20 12.93 -3.61 -0.51
N GLN A 21 12.98 -4.93 -0.56
CA GLN A 21 11.83 -5.78 -0.26
C GLN A 21 11.27 -5.55 1.15
N ASP A 22 12.13 -5.28 2.12
CA ASP A 22 11.72 -4.99 3.50
C ASP A 22 10.89 -3.71 3.58
N VAL A 23 11.30 -2.66 2.86
CA VAL A 23 10.56 -1.39 2.79
C VAL A 23 9.19 -1.59 2.13
N LYS A 24 9.12 -2.40 1.06
CA LYS A 24 7.85 -2.76 0.42
C LYS A 24 6.95 -3.54 1.37
N THR A 25 7.50 -4.49 2.15
CA THR A 25 6.76 -5.29 3.13
C THR A 25 6.16 -4.41 4.22
N ILE A 26 6.95 -3.46 4.72
CA ILE A 26 6.50 -2.49 5.73
C ILE A 26 5.37 -1.62 5.15
N LEU A 27 5.54 -1.07 3.95
CA LEU A 27 4.50 -0.23 3.35
C LEU A 27 3.23 -1.02 3.01
N GLN A 28 3.35 -2.25 2.54
CA GLN A 28 2.20 -3.13 2.32
C GLN A 28 1.44 -3.35 3.63
N SER A 29 2.13 -3.71 4.72
CA SER A 29 1.45 -3.97 6.00
C SER A 29 0.81 -2.72 6.57
N MET A 30 1.46 -1.56 6.46
CA MET A 30 0.92 -0.27 6.93
C MET A 30 -0.30 0.21 6.12
N LEU A 31 -0.33 -0.07 4.81
CA LEU A 31 -1.39 0.37 3.91
C LEU A 31 -2.46 -0.70 3.65
N SER A 32 -2.39 -1.81 4.40
CA SER A 32 -3.40 -2.86 4.38
C SER A 32 -4.46 -2.64 5.44
N TYR A 33 -5.69 -3.04 5.14
CA TYR A 33 -6.82 -2.95 6.06
C TYR A 33 -7.75 -4.16 5.88
N ALA A 34 -8.40 -4.55 6.96
CA ALA A 34 -9.46 -5.56 6.91
C ALA A 34 -10.72 -4.94 6.32
N VAL A 35 -11.28 -5.58 5.30
CA VAL A 35 -12.52 -5.14 4.67
C VAL A 35 -13.71 -5.63 5.49
N ALA A 36 -14.48 -4.70 6.05
CA ALA A 36 -15.69 -5.01 6.77
C ALA A 36 -16.70 -5.71 5.85
N GLY A 37 -17.18 -6.88 6.28
CA GLY A 37 -18.12 -7.69 5.50
C GLY A 37 -17.47 -8.55 4.42
N SER A 38 -16.13 -8.67 4.40
CA SER A 38 -15.41 -9.59 3.51
C SER A 38 -15.94 -11.02 3.61
N GLN A 39 -16.35 -11.47 4.79
CA GLN A 39 -16.94 -12.79 5.04
C GLN A 39 -18.26 -13.05 4.29
N TYR A 40 -18.95 -12.00 3.84
CA TYR A 40 -20.21 -12.13 3.09
C TYR A 40 -20.00 -12.16 1.59
N THR A 41 -18.80 -11.81 1.11
CA THR A 41 -18.44 -11.90 -0.31
C THR A 41 -18.18 -13.34 -0.71
N GLU A 42 -18.50 -13.71 -1.94
CA GLU A 42 -18.24 -15.07 -2.46
C GLU A 42 -16.75 -15.44 -2.38
N ALA A 43 -15.86 -14.45 -2.57
CA ALA A 43 -14.41 -14.64 -2.43
C ALA A 43 -14.00 -14.94 -0.98
N GLY A 44 -14.62 -14.28 0.00
CA GLY A 44 -14.40 -14.57 1.43
C GLY A 44 -14.98 -15.91 1.85
N LYS A 45 -16.19 -16.27 1.39
CA LYS A 45 -16.83 -17.56 1.69
C LYS A 45 -16.07 -18.75 1.10
N SER A 46 -15.53 -18.60 -0.11
CA SER A 46 -14.76 -19.64 -0.78
C SER A 46 -13.30 -19.76 -0.30
N GLY A 47 -12.86 -18.85 0.59
CA GLY A 47 -11.47 -18.80 1.06
C GLY A 47 -10.46 -18.33 -0.01
N ALA A 48 -10.95 -17.89 -1.18
CA ALA A 48 -10.11 -17.34 -2.24
C ALA A 48 -9.53 -15.96 -1.88
N TRP A 49 -10.12 -15.28 -0.90
CA TRP A 49 -9.65 -14.02 -0.36
C TRP A 49 -9.77 -14.00 1.16
N ASP A 50 -8.71 -13.55 1.83
CA ASP A 50 -8.59 -13.46 3.29
C ASP A 50 -9.33 -12.27 3.90
N GLY A 51 -9.92 -11.41 3.06
CA GLY A 51 -10.62 -10.20 3.49
C GLY A 51 -9.72 -9.00 3.76
N THR A 52 -8.44 -9.07 3.38
CA THR A 52 -7.50 -7.95 3.49
C THR A 52 -7.38 -7.25 2.15
N SER A 53 -7.55 -5.93 2.12
CA SER A 53 -7.22 -5.11 0.95
C SER A 53 -6.07 -4.18 1.27
N THR A 54 -5.29 -3.82 0.26
CA THR A 54 -4.15 -2.91 0.42
C THR A 54 -4.20 -1.81 -0.63
N PHE A 55 -3.79 -0.61 -0.24
CA PHE A 55 -3.59 0.51 -1.17
C PHE A 55 -2.22 0.47 -1.86
N PHE A 56 -1.38 -0.51 -1.52
CA PHE A 56 -0.04 -0.65 -2.07
C PHE A 56 0.01 -1.68 -3.20
N GLU A 57 0.46 -1.25 -4.38
CA GLU A 57 0.70 -2.13 -5.52
C GLU A 57 2.14 -2.68 -5.47
N TRP A 58 2.29 -3.96 -5.15
CA TRP A 58 3.61 -4.58 -4.91
C TRP A 58 4.54 -4.56 -6.13
N GLY A 59 3.99 -4.85 -7.31
CA GLY A 59 4.76 -4.96 -8.55
C GLY A 59 5.40 -3.64 -8.97
N THR A 60 4.69 -2.53 -8.80
CA THR A 60 5.13 -1.19 -9.22
C THR A 60 5.64 -0.33 -8.05
N GLY A 61 5.36 -0.73 -6.80
CA GLY A 61 5.66 0.04 -5.60
C GLY A 61 4.78 1.30 -5.45
N ARG A 62 3.59 1.32 -6.07
CA ARG A 62 2.72 2.49 -6.11
C ARG A 62 1.70 2.50 -4.98
N PHE A 63 1.34 3.70 -4.53
CA PHE A 63 0.27 3.93 -3.57
C PHE A 63 -0.34 5.34 -3.76
N PRO A 64 -1.58 5.57 -3.30
CA PRO A 64 -2.20 6.89 -3.35
C PRO A 64 -1.38 7.96 -2.65
N LEU A 65 -1.17 9.11 -3.30
CA LEU A 65 -0.41 10.24 -2.74
C LEU A 65 -0.97 10.71 -1.38
N ALA A 66 -2.30 10.65 -1.22
CA ALA A 66 -2.99 11.08 -0.01
C ALA A 66 -2.52 10.36 1.26
N LEU A 67 -1.90 9.18 1.12
CA LEU A 67 -1.40 8.37 2.24
C LEU A 67 0.03 8.73 2.67
N GLN A 68 0.68 9.71 2.02
CA GLN A 68 2.08 10.07 2.29
C GLN A 68 2.27 11.08 3.44
N ASN A 69 1.35 12.05 3.59
CA ASN A 69 1.18 13.00 4.71
C ASN A 69 0.36 14.21 4.18
N PRO A 70 -0.77 14.60 4.80
CA PRO A 70 -1.64 15.67 4.31
C PRO A 70 -0.97 17.05 4.17
N TRP A 71 0.12 17.33 4.89
CA TRP A 71 0.79 18.64 4.87
C TRP A 71 1.98 18.74 3.90
N SER A 72 2.29 17.68 3.13
CA SER A 72 3.46 17.66 2.23
C SER A 72 3.22 18.35 0.86
N LEU A 73 2.09 19.03 0.71
CA LEU A 73 1.62 19.66 -0.53
C LEU A 73 1.66 21.20 -0.50
N SER A 74 2.23 21.80 0.56
CA SER A 74 2.48 23.25 0.67
C SER A 74 3.87 23.64 0.18
#